data_AF-A0A699X6A1-F1
#
_entry.id   AF-A0A699X6A1-F1
#
_cell.length_a   1.000
_cell.length_b   1.000
_cell.length_c   1.000
_cell.angle_alpha   90.00
_cell.angle_beta   90.00
_cell.angle_gamma   90.00
#
_symmetry.space_group_name_H-M   'P 1'
#
loop_
_entity.id
_entity.type
_entity.pdbx_description
1 polymer ?
#
loop_
_entity_poly.entity_id
_entity_poly.type
_entity_poly.pdbx_seq_one_letter_code
_entity_poly.pdbx_strand_id
1 'polypeptide(L)'
;KFQTQQRKPWSKKQKRNYYMAVIKNNLGWKVKEFRGMTFEEIEAKFTTVWKQLKYFIPIGSKEEAERFKRKGIRFEQESVKKLKTIEEVHEEAKIP
;
A
#
# COMPACT_ATOMS: atom_id res chain seq x y z
N LYS A 1 -18.79 21.12 16.35
CA LYS A 1 -18.81 19.64 16.24
C LYS A 1 -18.14 19.26 14.93
N PHE A 2 -16.88 18.84 14.94
CA PHE A 2 -16.22 18.32 13.73
C PHE A 2 -16.72 16.89 13.52
N GLN A 3 -17.56 16.70 12.52
CA GLN A 3 -17.97 15.37 12.08
C GLN A 3 -16.74 14.74 11.43
N THR A 4 -16.08 13.82 12.14
CA THR A 4 -15.00 13.02 11.56
C THR A 4 -15.62 12.18 10.46
N GLN A 5 -15.43 12.61 9.22
CA GLN A 5 -15.94 11.92 8.05
C GLN A 5 -15.19 10.59 7.94
N GLN A 6 -15.76 9.53 8.51
CA GLN A 6 -15.23 8.18 8.44
C GLN A 6 -15.15 7.77 6.96
N ARG A 7 -13.94 7.86 6.39
CA ARG A 7 -13.72 7.52 4.98
C ARG A 7 -14.05 6.06 4.74
N LYS A 8 -14.88 5.81 3.72
CA LYS A 8 -15.32 4.47 3.33
C LYS A 8 -14.12 3.53 3.13
N PRO A 9 -14.22 2.27 3.59
CA PRO A 9 -13.22 1.25 3.29
C PRO A 9 -13.04 1.12 1.78
N TRP A 10 -11.81 0.85 1.33
CA TRP A 10 -11.57 0.62 -0.10
C TRP A 10 -12.22 -0.68 -0.57
N SER A 11 -12.90 -0.62 -1.70
CA SER A 11 -13.38 -1.81 -2.41
C SER A 11 -12.22 -2.68 -2.89
N LYS A 12 -12.48 -3.98 -3.13
CA LYS A 12 -11.49 -4.94 -3.64
C LYS A 12 -10.83 -4.46 -4.94
N LYS A 13 -11.60 -3.80 -5.82
CA LYS A 13 -11.10 -3.19 -7.06
C LYS A 13 -10.15 -2.02 -6.81
N GLN A 14 -10.48 -1.15 -5.85
CA GLN A 14 -9.60 -0.04 -5.45
C GLN A 14 -8.28 -0.55 -4.84
N LYS A 15 -8.35 -1.54 -3.94
CA LYS A 15 -7.15 -2.18 -3.38
C LYS A 15 -6.27 -2.79 -4.47
N ARG A 16 -6.86 -3.54 -5.41
CA ARG A 16 -6.13 -4.16 -6.53
C ARG A 16 -5.42 -3.11 -7.39
N ASN A 17 -6.13 -2.05 -7.77
CA ASN A 17 -5.55 -0.97 -8.58
C ASN A 17 -4.40 -0.26 -7.84
N TYR A 18 -4.55 -0.05 -6.54
CA TYR A 18 -3.51 0.53 -5.71
C TYR A 18 -2.26 -0.36 -5.64
N TYR A 19 -2.41 -1.65 -5.35
CA TYR A 19 -1.31 -2.60 -5.31
C TYR A 19 -0.56 -2.66 -6.64
N MET A 20 -1.28 -2.74 -7.76
CA MET A 20 -0.68 -2.70 -9.09
C MET A 20 0.11 -1.42 -9.34
N ALA A 21 -0.40 -0.26 -8.92
CA ALA A 21 0.30 1.02 -9.09
C ALA A 21 1.60 1.08 -8.28
N VAL A 22 1.62 0.55 -7.05
CA VAL A 22 2.82 0.50 -6.21
C VAL A 22 3.85 -0.46 -6.79
N ILE A 23 3.43 -1.65 -7.23
CA ILE A 23 4.32 -2.63 -7.86
C ILE A 23 4.92 -2.04 -9.15
N LYS A 24 4.08 -1.45 -10.01
CA LYS A 24 4.48 -0.81 -11.28
C LYS A 24 5.60 0.23 -11.09
N ASN A 25 5.44 1.13 -10.12
CA ASN A 25 6.37 2.23 -9.86
C ASN A 25 7.67 1.82 -9.16
N ASN A 26 7.74 0.63 -8.58
CA ASN A 26 8.94 0.15 -7.88
C ASN A 26 9.71 -0.90 -8.68
N LEU A 27 9.01 -1.81 -9.37
CA LEU A 27 9.64 -2.91 -10.10
C LEU A 27 9.67 -2.70 -11.62
N GLY A 28 9.07 -1.63 -12.16
CA GLY A 28 9.04 -1.37 -13.61
C GLY A 28 8.07 -2.25 -14.41
N TRP A 29 7.16 -2.93 -13.73
CA TRP A 29 6.21 -3.87 -14.34
C TRP A 29 5.24 -3.17 -15.29
N LYS A 30 4.73 -3.86 -16.31
CA LYS A 30 3.69 -3.32 -17.22
C LYS A 30 2.31 -3.83 -16.83
N VAL A 31 1.26 -3.06 -17.16
CA VAL A 31 -0.14 -3.46 -16.92
C VAL A 31 -0.46 -4.84 -17.52
N LYS A 32 0.15 -5.16 -18.67
CA LYS A 32 0.03 -6.44 -19.36
C LYS A 32 0.46 -7.63 -18.48
N GLU A 33 1.45 -7.44 -17.61
CA GLU A 33 1.95 -8.50 -16.76
C GLU A 33 0.98 -8.86 -15.64
N PHE A 34 0.13 -7.93 -15.21
CA PHE A 34 -0.94 -8.18 -14.23
C PHE A 34 -2.18 -8.83 -14.86
N ARG A 35 -2.23 -9.01 -16.19
CA ARG A 35 -3.35 -9.64 -16.87
C ARG A 35 -3.31 -11.14 -16.59
N GLY A 36 -4.41 -11.70 -16.08
CA GLY A 36 -4.49 -13.11 -15.67
C GLY A 36 -4.05 -13.38 -14.24
N MET A 37 -3.39 -12.43 -13.56
CA MET A 37 -3.05 -12.56 -12.14
C MET A 37 -4.27 -12.35 -11.24
N THR A 38 -4.41 -13.24 -10.27
CA THR A 38 -5.39 -13.19 -9.19
C THR A 38 -5.12 -12.03 -8.24
N PHE A 39 -6.08 -11.71 -7.37
CA PHE A 39 -5.88 -10.68 -6.35
C PHE A 39 -4.82 -11.08 -5.33
N GLU A 40 -4.78 -12.36 -4.93
CA GLU A 40 -3.84 -12.90 -3.95
C GLU A 40 -2.39 -12.85 -4.45
N GLU A 41 -2.13 -13.17 -5.71
CA GLU A 41 -0.79 -13.03 -6.30
C GLU A 41 -0.32 -11.57 -6.33
N ILE A 42 -1.23 -10.65 -6.67
CA ILE A 42 -0.94 -9.21 -6.67
C ILE A 42 -0.68 -8.71 -5.25
N GLU A 43 -1.45 -9.18 -4.27
CA GLU A 43 -1.27 -8.85 -2.86
C GLU A 43 0.06 -9.39 -2.32
N ALA A 44 0.41 -10.64 -2.63
CA ALA A 44 1.70 -11.22 -2.27
C ALA A 44 2.87 -10.37 -2.82
N LYS A 45 2.83 -10.01 -4.10
CA LYS A 45 3.87 -9.14 -4.70
C LYS A 45 3.91 -7.76 -4.08
N PHE A 46 2.74 -7.19 -3.79
CA PHE A 46 2.64 -5.91 -3.11
C PHE A 46 3.32 -5.97 -1.74
N THR A 47 3.07 -7.00 -0.94
CA THR A 47 3.71 -7.14 0.38
C THR A 47 5.23 -7.27 0.29
N THR A 48 5.76 -7.95 -0.73
CA THR A 48 7.21 -8.00 -0.98
C THR A 48 7.80 -6.61 -1.24
N VAL A 49 7.17 -5.86 -2.16
CA VAL A 49 7.59 -4.48 -2.49
C VAL A 49 7.42 -3.54 -1.29
N TRP A 50 6.35 -3.71 -0.53
CA TRP A 50 6.05 -2.92 0.67
C TRP A 50 7.09 -3.16 1.77
N LYS A 51 7.47 -4.42 2.02
CA LYS A 51 8.57 -4.77 2.94
C LYS A 51 9.87 -4.11 2.50
N GLN A 52 10.23 -4.19 1.22
CA GLN A 52 11.43 -3.51 0.71
C GLN A 52 11.36 -1.99 0.94
N LEU A 53 10.21 -1.36 0.71
CA LEU A 53 10.02 0.05 1.03
C LEU A 53 10.23 0.35 2.53
N LYS A 54 9.67 -0.48 3.42
CA LYS A 54 9.77 -0.36 4.89
C LYS A 54 11.21 -0.50 5.40
N TYR A 55 11.99 -1.41 4.82
CA TYR A 55 13.39 -1.62 5.23
C TYR A 55 14.33 -0.50 4.76
N PHE A 56 14.05 0.11 3.60
CA PHE A 56 14.89 1.19 3.07
C PHE A 56 14.53 2.57 3.64
N ILE A 57 13.29 2.75 4.10
CA ILE A 57 12.80 4.03 4.62
C ILE A 57 11.94 3.75 5.85
N PRO A 58 12.34 4.24 7.05
CA PRO A 58 11.53 4.10 8.25
C PRO A 58 10.13 4.69 8.02
N ILE A 59 9.09 3.89 8.24
CA ILE A 59 7.69 4.31 8.07
C ILE A 59 7.40 5.49 9.01
N GLY A 60 6.85 6.58 8.46
CA GLY A 60 6.57 7.82 9.19
C GLY A 60 7.70 8.85 9.13
N SER A 61 8.80 8.57 8.42
CA SER A 61 9.83 9.57 8.12
C SER A 61 9.36 10.57 7.05
N LYS A 62 9.92 11.79 7.08
CA LYS A 62 9.66 12.82 6.05
C LYS A 62 10.07 12.35 4.65
N GLU A 63 11.12 11.53 4.58
CA GLU A 63 11.69 11.00 3.35
C GLU A 63 10.77 10.01 2.63
N GLU A 64 9.98 9.24 3.38
CA GLU A 64 8.91 8.37 2.85
C GLU A 64 7.92 9.19 2.01
N ALA A 65 7.39 10.26 2.59
CA ALA A 65 6.39 11.12 1.94
C ALA A 65 6.97 11.82 0.69
N GLU A 66 8.22 12.28 0.75
CA GLU A 66 8.88 12.90 -0.41
C GLU A 66 9.13 11.91 -1.54
N ARG A 67 9.57 10.68 -1.25
CA ARG A 67 9.79 9.66 -2.28
C ARG A 67 8.51 9.27 -2.98
N PHE A 68 7.40 9.11 -2.25
CA PHE A 68 6.10 8.82 -2.85
C PHE A 68 5.61 9.98 -3.73
N LYS A 69 5.80 11.24 -3.29
CA LYS A 69 5.51 12.43 -4.11
C LYS A 69 6.35 12.47 -5.40
N ARG A 70 7.66 12.23 -5.31
CA ARG A 70 8.55 12.16 -6.49
C ARG A 70 8.17 11.06 -7.47
N LYS A 71 7.72 9.91 -6.96
CA LYS A 71 7.23 8.79 -7.78
C LYS A 71 5.80 9.00 -8.31
N GLY A 72 5.16 10.14 -8.04
CA GLY A 72 3.79 10.42 -8.47
C GLY A 72 2.73 9.52 -7.79
N ILE A 73 3.10 8.80 -6.73
CA ILE A 73 2.18 7.97 -5.96
C ILE A 73 1.55 8.88 -4.91
N ARG A 74 0.32 9.32 -5.18
CA ARG A 74 -0.43 10.15 -4.22
C ARG A 74 -0.95 9.25 -3.10
N PHE A 75 -0.11 9.07 -2.08
CA PHE A 75 -0.55 8.52 -0.80
C PHE A 75 -1.32 9.62 -0.08
N GLU A 76 -2.65 9.49 0.07
CA GLU A 76 -3.32 10.29 1.10
C GLU A 76 -2.71 9.81 2.41
N GLN A 77 -1.84 10.61 3.03
CA GLN A 77 -1.06 10.25 4.22
C GLN A 77 -1.90 9.61 5.36
N GLU A 78 -3.22 9.86 5.35
CA GLU A 78 -4.25 9.22 6.17
C GLU A 78 -4.52 7.73 5.87
N SER A 79 -4.43 7.26 4.63
CA SER A 79 -4.55 5.83 4.30
C SER A 79 -3.33 5.02 4.73
N VAL A 80 -2.16 5.66 4.97
CA VAL A 80 -0.98 4.95 5.52
C VAL A 80 -1.29 4.60 6.96
N LYS A 81 -1.94 5.49 7.70
CA LYS A 81 -2.41 5.20 9.06
C LYS A 81 -3.38 4.02 9.07
N LYS A 82 -4.27 3.90 8.07
CA LYS A 82 -5.18 2.75 7.95
C LYS A 82 -4.45 1.46 7.52
N LEU A 83 -3.44 1.56 6.66
CA LEU A 83 -2.58 0.41 6.31
C LEU A 83 -1.67 -0.01 7.46
N LYS A 84 -1.18 0.94 8.28
CA LYS A 84 -0.52 0.67 9.57
C LYS A 84 -1.43 -0.16 10.47
N THR A 85 -2.73 0.16 10.54
CA THR A 85 -3.68 -0.67 11.28
C THR A 85 -3.85 -2.06 10.66
N ILE A 86 -3.84 -2.22 9.33
CA ILE A 86 -3.94 -3.55 8.69
C ILE A 86 -2.66 -4.38 8.95
N GLU A 87 -1.49 -3.76 8.97
CA GLU A 87 -0.21 -4.41 9.26
C GLU A 87 -0.08 -4.77 10.74
N GLU A 88 -0.43 -3.86 11.65
CA GLU A 88 -0.48 -4.09 13.11
C GLU A 88 -1.51 -5.17 13.47
N VAL A 89 -2.71 -5.15 12.88
CA VAL A 89 -3.74 -6.18 13.07
C VAL A 89 -3.32 -7.55 12.50
N HIS A 90 -2.54 -7.58 11.41
CA HIS A 90 -2.04 -8.83 10.84
C HIS A 90 -0.80 -9.36 11.59
N GLU A 91 -0.05 -8.50 12.28
CA GLU A 91 1.06 -8.89 13.16
C GLU A 91 0.52 -9.43 14.49
N GLU A 92 -0.53 -8.83 15.07
CA GLU A 92 -1.17 -9.28 16.30
C GLU A 92 -1.94 -10.60 16.11
N ALA A 93 -2.61 -10.81 14.97
CA ALA A 93 -3.35 -12.04 14.67
C ALA A 93 -2.46 -13.27 14.35
N LYS A 94 -1.13 -13.12 14.34
CA LYS A 94 -0.17 -14.21 14.16
C LYS A 94 0.62 -14.55 15.42
N ILE A 95 0.34 -13.90 16.55
CA ILE A 95 0.91 -14.28 17.84
C ILE A 95 0.02 -15.41 18.42
N PRO A 96 0.54 -16.64 18.61
CA PRO A 96 -0.18 -17.74 19.25
C PRO A 96 -0.58 -17.45 20.70
#